data_AF-A0A9W5V974-F1
#
_entry.id   AF-A0A9W5V974-F1
#
_cell.length_a   1.000
_cell.length_b   1.000
_cell.length_c   1.000
_cell.angle_alpha   90.00
_cell.angle_beta   90.00
_cell.angle_gamma   90.00
#
_symmetry.space_group_name_H-M   'P 1'
#
loop_
_entity.id
_entity.type
_entity.pdbx_description
1 polymer ?
#
loop_
_entity_poly.entity_id
_entity_poly.type
_entity_poly.pdbx_seq_one_letter_code
_entity_poly.pdbx_strand_id
1 'polypeptide(L)'
;MLESLFLKLIVMQEAEYNTEKVFGKTKEEWEKEVSELSVDEQVEILESSGNEVHSEYEDGGRWSNYETKVYRFWHNSEFVYVQVSKEVPATEMQEGGDFGDPDIEQVYPKEVTTTIYVSTPPDETEKKPKGGRK
;
A
#
# COMPACT_ATOMS: atom_id res chain seq x y z
N MET A 1 5.62 2.45 -16.45
CA MET A 1 4.98 1.24 -15.89
C MET A 1 3.62 1.59 -15.29
N LEU A 2 3.55 2.62 -14.43
CA LEU A 2 2.32 3.18 -13.87
C LEU A 2 1.25 3.50 -14.92
N GLU A 3 1.56 4.22 -15.99
CA GLU A 3 0.58 4.53 -17.06
C GLU A 3 -0.10 3.28 -17.65
N SER A 4 0.67 2.23 -17.91
CA SER A 4 0.12 0.96 -18.41
C SER A 4 -0.74 0.22 -17.38
N LEU A 5 -0.46 0.42 -16.09
CA LEU A 5 -1.28 -0.09 -15.00
C LEU A 5 -2.60 0.69 -14.95
N PHE A 6 -2.56 2.02 -14.97
CA PHE A 6 -3.76 2.87 -15.01
C PHE A 6 -4.65 2.57 -16.20
N LEU A 7 -4.06 2.42 -17.40
CA LEU A 7 -4.79 2.00 -18.59
C LEU A 7 -5.54 0.68 -18.36
N LYS A 8 -4.87 -0.31 -17.77
CA LYS A 8 -5.49 -1.59 -17.45
C LYS A 8 -6.63 -1.42 -16.44
N LEU A 9 -6.42 -0.66 -15.37
CA LEU A 9 -7.40 -0.49 -14.30
C LEU A 9 -8.66 0.22 -14.81
N ILE A 10 -8.51 1.31 -15.56
CA ILE A 10 -9.64 2.05 -16.15
C ILE A 10 -10.43 1.16 -17.11
N VAL A 11 -9.74 0.47 -18.02
CA VAL A 11 -10.42 -0.42 -18.97
C VAL A 11 -11.14 -1.56 -18.24
N MET A 12 -10.58 -2.09 -17.15
CA MET A 12 -11.26 -3.09 -16.33
C MET A 12 -12.51 -2.54 -15.64
N GLN A 13 -12.43 -1.34 -15.04
CA GLN A 13 -13.57 -0.68 -14.40
C GLN A 13 -14.69 -0.40 -15.41
N GLU A 14 -14.34 0.12 -16.58
CA GLU A 14 -15.32 0.41 -17.65
C GLU A 14 -15.87 -0.89 -18.27
N ALA A 15 -15.08 -1.97 -18.34
CA ALA A 15 -15.59 -3.26 -18.79
C ALA A 15 -16.61 -3.88 -17.82
N GLU A 16 -16.54 -3.55 -16.53
CA GLU A 16 -17.48 -4.05 -15.52
C GLU A 16 -18.86 -3.36 -15.63
N TYR A 17 -18.88 -2.05 -15.91
CA TYR A 17 -20.11 -1.23 -15.85
C TYR A 17 -20.58 -0.66 -17.20
N ASN A 18 -19.71 -0.57 -18.21
CA ASN A 18 -19.99 0.10 -19.48
C ASN A 18 -19.22 -0.52 -20.66
N THR A 19 -19.56 -1.77 -21.00
CA THR A 19 -18.92 -2.52 -22.08
C THR A 19 -18.99 -1.82 -23.44
N GLU A 20 -20.06 -1.06 -23.73
CA GLU A 20 -20.19 -0.32 -25.00
C GLU A 20 -19.10 0.73 -25.17
N LYS A 21 -18.76 1.44 -24.09
CA LYS A 21 -17.69 2.45 -24.07
C LYS A 21 -16.31 1.83 -24.30
N VAL A 22 -16.09 0.60 -23.82
CA VAL A 22 -14.83 -0.14 -24.04
C VAL A 22 -14.59 -0.45 -25.51
N PHE A 23 -15.60 -0.98 -26.21
CA PHE A 23 -15.47 -1.33 -27.63
C PHE A 23 -15.58 -0.12 -28.57
N GLY A 24 -16.15 1.00 -28.09
CA GLY A 24 -16.29 2.23 -28.85
C GLY A 24 -15.03 3.09 -28.95
N LYS A 25 -14.01 2.82 -28.13
CA LYS A 25 -12.77 3.61 -28.08
C LYS A 25 -11.57 2.82 -28.59
N THR A 26 -10.68 3.54 -29.25
CA THR A 26 -9.36 3.08 -29.65
C THR A 26 -8.39 3.08 -28.47
N LYS A 27 -7.27 2.37 -28.63
CA LYS A 27 -6.20 2.35 -27.63
C LYS A 27 -5.62 3.75 -27.37
N GLU A 28 -5.43 4.53 -28.43
CA GLU A 28 -4.86 5.89 -28.36
C GLU A 28 -5.76 6.84 -27.56
N GLU A 29 -7.09 6.70 -27.68
CA GLU A 29 -8.05 7.47 -26.88
C GLU A 29 -7.98 7.11 -25.41
N TRP A 30 -7.81 5.83 -25.08
CA TRP A 30 -7.62 5.41 -23.69
C TRP A 30 -6.29 5.90 -23.11
N GLU A 31 -5.20 5.82 -23.87
CA GLU A 31 -3.89 6.34 -23.44
C GLU A 31 -3.95 7.85 -23.19
N LYS A 32 -4.71 8.58 -24.02
CA LYS A 32 -4.96 10.00 -23.81
C LYS A 32 -5.71 10.27 -22.49
N GLU A 33 -6.80 9.54 -22.23
CA GLU A 33 -7.54 9.71 -20.96
C GLU A 33 -6.66 9.43 -19.74
N VAL A 34 -5.84 8.38 -19.79
CA VAL A 34 -4.87 8.07 -18.72
C VAL A 34 -3.90 9.24 -18.51
N SER A 35 -3.42 9.87 -19.58
CA SER A 35 -2.48 11.00 -19.50
C SER A 35 -3.10 12.29 -18.97
N GLU A 36 -4.43 12.41 -19.03
CA GLU A 36 -5.19 13.58 -18.59
C GLU A 36 -5.73 13.42 -17.17
N LEU A 37 -5.51 12.27 -16.51
CA LEU A 37 -5.93 12.04 -15.12
C LEU A 37 -5.21 12.98 -14.16
N SER A 38 -6.00 13.64 -13.30
CA SER A 38 -5.48 14.30 -12.11
C SER A 38 -4.87 13.29 -11.13
N VAL A 39 -4.01 13.78 -10.24
CA VAL A 39 -3.41 12.94 -9.19
C VAL A 39 -4.48 12.34 -8.28
N ASP A 40 -5.53 13.10 -7.96
CA ASP A 40 -6.64 12.60 -7.13
C ASP A 40 -7.40 11.46 -7.82
N GLU A 41 -7.69 11.58 -9.13
CA GLU A 41 -8.32 10.49 -9.89
C GLU A 41 -7.42 9.25 -9.95
N GLN A 42 -6.10 9.45 -10.10
CA GLN A 42 -5.14 8.34 -10.05
C GLN A 42 -5.17 7.64 -8.69
N VAL A 43 -5.23 8.40 -7.59
CA VAL A 43 -5.37 7.84 -6.24
C VAL A 43 -6.67 7.05 -6.13
N GLU A 44 -7.81 7.63 -6.51
CA GLU A 44 -9.12 6.95 -6.43
C GLU A 44 -9.13 5.61 -7.18
N ILE A 45 -8.52 5.56 -8.38
CA ILE A 45 -8.39 4.32 -9.16
C ILE A 45 -7.54 3.29 -8.41
N LEU A 46 -6.43 3.70 -7.80
CA LEU A 46 -5.56 2.82 -7.03
C LEU A 46 -6.24 2.30 -5.76
N GLU A 47 -6.95 3.16 -5.02
CA GLU A 47 -7.64 2.79 -3.78
C GLU A 47 -8.84 1.87 -4.05
N SER A 48 -9.59 2.10 -5.14
CA SER A 48 -10.77 1.30 -5.48
C SER A 48 -10.44 -0.07 -6.10
N SER A 49 -9.34 -0.17 -6.84
CA SER A 49 -8.96 -1.38 -7.57
C SER A 49 -7.85 -2.18 -6.90
N GLY A 50 -7.10 -1.56 -6.01
CA GLY A 50 -5.93 -2.14 -5.36
C GLY A 50 -6.25 -3.02 -4.16
N ASN A 51 -5.39 -4.00 -3.87
CA ASN A 51 -5.42 -4.69 -2.59
C ASN A 51 -4.44 -3.99 -1.65
N GLU A 52 -4.92 -3.32 -0.60
CA GLU A 52 -4.07 -2.76 0.44
C GLU A 52 -3.25 -3.88 1.10
N VAL A 53 -1.93 -3.73 1.13
CA VAL A 53 -0.99 -4.67 1.77
C VAL A 53 -0.25 -4.06 2.95
N HIS A 54 -0.23 -2.73 3.05
CA HIS A 54 0.38 -2.00 4.14
C HIS A 54 -0.27 -0.62 4.26
N SER A 55 -0.42 -0.15 5.48
CA SER A 55 -0.79 1.22 5.81
C SER A 55 0.04 1.67 6.99
N GLU A 56 0.58 2.88 6.88
CA GLU A 56 1.33 3.57 7.91
C GLU A 56 0.76 4.98 8.07
N TYR A 57 0.73 5.43 9.30
CA TYR A 57 0.29 6.77 9.66
C TYR A 57 1.43 7.45 10.40
N GLU A 58 1.89 8.56 9.85
CA GLU A 58 2.94 9.37 10.45
C GLU A 58 2.33 10.64 11.03
N ASP A 59 2.60 10.88 12.32
CA ASP A 59 2.28 12.14 12.97
C ASP A 59 3.08 13.25 12.27
N GLY A 60 2.36 14.14 11.61
CA GLY A 60 2.95 15.24 10.88
C GLY A 60 3.12 16.47 11.76
N GLY A 61 2.78 17.63 11.20
CA GLY A 61 2.84 18.91 11.88
C GLY A 61 1.64 19.15 12.81
N ARG A 62 1.53 20.39 13.30
CA ARG A 62 0.38 20.83 14.10
C ARG A 62 -0.97 20.78 13.36
N TRP A 63 -0.94 20.66 12.03
CA TRP A 63 -2.10 20.90 11.16
C TRP A 63 -2.43 19.73 10.22
N SER A 64 -1.46 18.88 9.91
CA SER A 64 -1.61 17.74 9.01
C SER A 64 -0.81 16.56 9.53
N ASN A 65 -1.28 15.37 9.21
CA ASN A 65 -0.56 14.12 9.31
C ASN A 65 -0.29 13.57 7.91
N TYR A 66 0.54 12.54 7.82
CA TYR A 66 0.80 11.85 6.57
C TYR A 66 0.25 10.43 6.66
N GLU A 67 -0.56 10.05 5.68
CA GLU A 67 -1.03 8.68 5.51
C GLU A 67 -0.32 8.07 4.30
N THR A 68 0.35 6.95 4.51
CA THR A 68 1.01 6.18 3.45
C THR A 68 0.37 4.81 3.34
N LYS A 69 -0.17 4.48 2.16
CA LYS A 69 -0.77 3.18 1.85
C LYS A 69 -0.04 2.53 0.71
N VAL A 70 0.17 1.22 0.80
CA VAL A 70 0.75 0.42 -0.27
C VAL A 70 -0.30 -0.54 -0.81
N TYR A 71 -0.53 -0.46 -2.11
CA TYR A 71 -1.46 -1.31 -2.84
C TYR A 71 -0.71 -2.31 -3.72
N ARG A 72 -1.24 -3.52 -3.82
CA ARG A 72 -0.71 -4.59 -4.67
C ARG A 72 -1.64 -4.86 -5.85
N PHE A 73 -1.06 -4.90 -7.04
CA PHE A 73 -1.74 -5.18 -8.30
C PHE A 73 -1.08 -6.36 -9.04
N TRP A 74 -1.87 -7.16 -9.74
CA TRP A 74 -1.36 -8.14 -10.70
C TRP A 74 -1.29 -7.50 -12.08
N HIS A 75 -0.10 -7.30 -12.64
CA HIS A 75 0.12 -6.62 -13.92
C HIS A 75 1.29 -7.24 -14.67
N ASN A 76 1.19 -7.36 -16.00
CA ASN A 76 2.26 -7.94 -16.84
C ASN A 76 2.85 -9.29 -16.35
N SER A 77 2.01 -10.14 -15.73
CA SER A 77 2.40 -11.44 -15.14
C SER A 77 3.26 -11.37 -13.86
N GLU A 78 3.29 -10.22 -13.20
CA GLU A 78 3.98 -10.02 -11.93
C GLU A 78 3.12 -9.21 -10.95
N PHE A 79 3.53 -9.21 -9.67
CA PHE A 79 2.94 -8.31 -8.68
C PHE A 79 3.68 -6.97 -8.70
N VAL A 80 2.92 -5.90 -8.89
CA VAL A 80 3.39 -4.51 -8.80
C VAL A 80 2.85 -3.91 -7.52
N TYR A 81 3.71 -3.18 -6.80
CA TYR A 81 3.35 -2.48 -5.57
C TYR A 81 3.44 -0.99 -5.80
N VAL A 82 2.38 -0.28 -5.43
CA VAL A 82 2.29 1.18 -5.57
C VAL A 82 2.01 1.77 -4.20
N GLN A 83 2.83 2.72 -3.80
CA GLN A 83 2.64 3.50 -2.59
C GLN A 83 1.94 4.81 -2.95
N VAL A 84 0.94 5.15 -2.15
CA VAL A 84 0.25 6.44 -2.18
C VAL A 84 0.50 7.10 -0.83
N SER A 85 1.11 8.28 -0.84
CA SER A 85 1.32 9.11 0.34
C SER A 85 0.51 10.38 0.21
N LYS A 86 -0.35 10.68 1.18
CA LYS A 86 -1.19 11.88 1.16
C LYS A 86 -1.22 12.57 2.51
N GLU A 87 -1.32 13.90 2.46
CA GLU A 87 -1.57 14.69 3.66
C GLU A 87 -3.03 14.53 4.08
N VAL A 88 -3.24 14.26 5.36
CA VAL A 88 -4.55 14.08 5.97
C VAL A 88 -4.73 15.04 7.14
N PRO A 89 -5.97 15.49 7.42
CA PRO A 89 -6.22 16.41 8.51
C PRO A 89 -5.75 15.81 9.84
N ALA A 90 -5.16 16.65 10.70
CA ALA A 90 -4.74 16.20 12.03
C ALA A 90 -5.90 15.77 12.94
N THR A 91 -7.11 16.24 12.64
CA THR A 91 -8.35 15.88 13.34
C THR A 91 -9.52 15.77 12.35
N GLU A 92 -10.47 14.85 12.55
CA GLU A 92 -11.64 14.62 11.68
C GLU A 92 -12.49 15.87 11.38
N MET A 93 -12.37 16.95 12.15
CA MET A 93 -13.20 18.16 12.02
C MET A 93 -12.62 19.26 11.13
N GLN A 94 -11.58 18.96 10.35
CA GLN A 94 -10.94 19.92 9.45
C GLN A 94 -11.28 19.59 7.98
N GLU A 95 -12.51 19.88 7.57
CA GLU A 95 -12.88 19.94 6.15
C GLU A 95 -12.29 21.20 5.51
N GLY A 96 -11.66 21.07 4.34
CA GLY A 96 -11.19 22.20 3.53
C GLY A 96 -9.79 22.73 3.87
N GLY A 97 -8.92 21.90 4.46
CA GLY A 97 -7.49 22.20 4.55
C GLY A 97 -6.83 22.26 3.17
N ASP A 98 -5.82 23.12 3.04
CA ASP A 98 -4.91 23.15 1.88
C ASP A 98 -3.88 22.04 2.10
N PHE A 99 -4.15 20.86 1.54
CA PHE A 99 -3.28 19.69 1.62
C PHE A 99 -2.49 19.57 0.33
N GLY A 100 -1.23 19.13 0.42
CA GLY A 100 -0.43 18.86 -0.77
C GLY A 100 -1.04 17.78 -1.66
N ASP A 101 -0.75 17.86 -2.96
CA ASP A 101 -1.09 16.79 -3.91
C ASP A 101 -0.50 15.44 -3.42
N PRO A 102 -1.25 14.33 -3.53
CA PRO A 102 -0.74 13.01 -3.16
C PRO A 102 0.51 12.64 -3.97
N ASP A 103 1.46 11.97 -3.31
CA ASP A 103 2.60 11.38 -3.97
C ASP A 103 2.33 9.91 -4.32
N ILE A 104 2.61 9.53 -5.57
CA ILE A 104 2.38 8.17 -6.08
C ILE A 104 3.70 7.62 -6.60
N GLU A 105 4.20 6.58 -5.94
CA GLU A 105 5.45 5.94 -6.34
C GLU A 105 5.32 4.42 -6.43
N GLN A 106 6.04 3.82 -7.37
CA GLN A 106 6.16 2.36 -7.42
C GLN A 106 7.22 1.92 -6.41
N VAL A 107 6.86 0.99 -5.52
CA VAL A 107 7.75 0.46 -4.48
C VAL A 107 8.02 -1.03 -4.68
N TYR A 108 9.05 -1.53 -4.01
CA TYR A 108 9.39 -2.96 -3.99
C TYR A 108 9.36 -3.47 -2.55
N PRO A 109 8.79 -4.66 -2.30
CA PRO A 109 8.76 -5.23 -0.95
C PRO A 109 10.19 -5.45 -0.45
N LYS A 110 10.48 -4.98 0.77
CA LYS A 110 11.76 -5.22 1.44
C LYS A 110 11.69 -6.55 2.19
N GLU A 111 12.69 -7.41 2.03
CA GLU A 111 12.82 -8.61 2.85
C GLU A 111 13.15 -8.22 4.31
N VAL A 112 12.38 -8.74 5.26
CA VAL A 112 12.62 -8.54 6.70
C VAL A 112 13.05 -9.86 7.34
N THR A 113 14.30 -9.92 7.78
CA THR A 113 14.80 -11.00 8.64
C THR A 113 14.51 -10.69 10.11
N THR A 114 13.66 -11.49 10.76
CA THR A 114 13.39 -11.41 12.20
C THR A 114 14.24 -12.41 12.97
N THR A 115 15.12 -11.94 13.86
CA THR A 115 15.87 -12.81 14.79
C THR A 115 15.10 -12.94 16.09
N ILE A 116 14.57 -14.14 16.37
CA ILE A 116 13.87 -14.44 17.63
C ILE A 116 14.86 -15.06 18.61
N TYR A 117 15.12 -14.38 19.73
CA TYR A 117 15.91 -14.93 20.83
C TYR A 117 15.02 -15.79 21.72
N VAL A 118 15.27 -17.10 21.75
CA VAL A 118 14.59 -18.02 22.67
C VAL A 118 15.45 -18.13 23.94
N SER A 119 14.91 -17.73 25.09
CA SER A 119 15.56 -17.98 26.37
C SER A 119 15.38 -19.45 26.74
N THR A 120 16.50 -20.16 26.94
CA THR A 120 16.48 -21.51 27.49
C THR A 120 15.95 -21.46 28.92
N PRO A 121 14.94 -22.26 29.30
CA PRO A 121 14.52 -22.37 30.69
C PRO A 121 15.71 -22.80 31.57
N PRO A 122 15.82 -22.31 32.82
CA PRO A 122 16.88 -22.77 33.71
C PRO A 122 16.71 -24.26 33.98
N ASP A 123 17.76 -25.04 33.71
CA ASP A 123 17.84 -26.47 34.01
C ASP A 123 17.60 -26.70 35.50
N GLU A 124 16.39 -27.14 35.86
CA GLU A 124 16.19 -27.90 37.09
C GLU A 124 16.92 -29.23 36.93
N THR A 125 18.17 -29.35 37.43
CA THR A 125 18.70 -30.58 38.05
C THR A 125 20.18 -30.48 38.42
N GLU A 126 20.48 -29.88 39.57
CA GLU A 126 21.57 -30.38 40.42
C GLU A 126 20.96 -31.10 41.63
N LYS A 127 20.58 -32.36 41.43
CA LYS A 127 20.36 -33.31 42.53
C LYS A 127 21.43 -34.39 42.47
N LYS A 128 22.42 -34.34 43.38
CA LYS A 128 22.96 -35.42 44.23
C LYS A 128 24.39 -35.12 44.76
N PRO A 129 24.88 -35.80 45.82
CA PRO A 129 24.19 -36.50 46.91
C PRO A 129 24.66 -36.02 48.31
N LYS A 130 23.80 -36.17 49.33
CA LYS A 130 24.22 -36.03 50.74
C LYS A 130 25.20 -37.17 51.09
N GLY A 131 26.45 -36.80 51.38
CA GLY A 131 27.47 -37.74 51.85
C GLY A 131 27.07 -38.42 53.16
N GLY A 132 27.20 -39.74 53.21
CA GLY A 132 27.03 -40.54 54.42
C GLY A 132 28.14 -40.25 55.43
N ARG A 133 27.75 -40.06 56.69
CA ARG A 133 28.68 -39.99 57.84
C ARG A 133 29.27 -41.38 58.13
N LYS A 134 30.57 -41.40 58.43
CA LYS A 134 31.29 -42.51 59.06
C LYS A 134 30.74 -42.82 60.45
#